data_AF-A0AAW3WGV6-F1
#
_entry.id   AF-A0AAW3WGV6-F1
#
_cell.length_a   1.000
_cell.length_b   1.000
_cell.length_c   1.000
_cell.angle_alpha   90.00
_cell.angle_beta   90.00
_cell.angle_gamma   90.00
#
_symmetry.space_group_name_H-M   'P 1'
#
loop_
_entity.id
_entity.type
_entity.pdbx_description
1 polymer ?
#
loop_
_entity_poly.entity_id
_entity_poly.type
_entity_poly.pdbx_seq_one_letter_code
_entity_poly.pdbx_strand_id
1 'polypeptide(L)'
;DFSILDEHMPYVKHIHGKVYEMTEEGIEYSIPYDEFIKYLDEKGYDGYISTEYEGNRFTLEGAEVKELEQVRMHQEMLQKYIDELGR
;
A
#
# COMPACT_ATOMS: atom_id res chain seq x y z
N ASP A 1 11.75 -7.59 -9.42
CA ASP A 1 10.46 -8.30 -9.33
C ASP A 1 10.19 -8.67 -7.86
N PHE A 2 9.01 -9.20 -7.55
CA PHE A 2 8.59 -9.57 -6.19
C PHE A 2 8.92 -11.02 -5.77
N SER A 3 9.67 -11.77 -6.59
CA SER A 3 9.90 -13.21 -6.39
C SER A 3 10.59 -13.56 -5.07
N ILE A 4 11.26 -12.61 -4.42
CA ILE A 4 11.84 -12.80 -3.08
C ILE A 4 10.78 -13.16 -2.03
N LEU A 5 9.50 -12.87 -2.27
CA LEU A 5 8.40 -13.23 -1.37
C LEU A 5 7.91 -14.68 -1.57
N ASP A 6 8.27 -15.36 -2.66
CA ASP A 6 7.67 -16.64 -3.07
C ASP A 6 7.75 -17.71 -1.98
N GLU A 7 8.91 -17.88 -1.35
CA GLU A 7 9.10 -18.88 -0.28
C GLU A 7 8.42 -18.49 1.04
N HIS A 8 8.03 -17.23 1.18
CA HIS A 8 7.42 -16.67 2.39
C HIS A 8 5.90 -16.59 2.29
N MET A 9 5.32 -16.54 1.09
CA MET A 9 3.87 -16.40 0.86
C MET A 9 2.99 -17.36 1.68
N PRO A 10 3.35 -18.65 1.90
CA PRO A 10 2.54 -19.54 2.73
C PRO A 10 2.40 -19.10 4.20
N TYR A 11 3.35 -18.29 4.69
CA TYR A 11 3.45 -17.87 6.08
C TYR A 11 2.97 -16.43 6.29
N VAL A 12 2.93 -15.61 5.24
CA VAL A 12 2.51 -14.20 5.32
C VAL A 12 1.01 -14.14 5.59
N LYS A 13 0.62 -13.46 6.69
CA LYS A 13 -0.79 -13.20 7.04
C LYS A 13 -1.18 -11.74 6.91
N HIS A 14 -0.16 -10.89 6.92
CA HIS A 14 -0.32 -9.45 6.95
C HIS A 14 0.91 -8.80 6.33
N ILE A 15 0.69 -7.72 5.57
CA ILE A 15 1.73 -6.89 4.95
C ILE A 15 1.55 -5.44 5.44
N HIS A 16 2.65 -4.79 5.81
CA HIS A 16 2.66 -3.35 6.08
C HIS A 16 2.83 -2.63 4.74
N GLY A 17 1.78 -1.96 4.28
CA GLY A 17 1.80 -1.11 3.09
C GLY A 17 2.37 0.26 3.44
N LYS A 18 3.69 0.41 3.30
CA LYS A 18 4.41 1.67 3.56
C LYS A 18 3.90 2.79 2.65
N VAL A 19 3.67 3.96 3.21
CA VAL A 19 3.38 5.18 2.44
C VAL A 19 4.05 6.39 3.09
N TYR A 20 4.73 7.20 2.29
CA TYR A 20 5.28 8.49 2.71
C TYR A 20 4.36 9.64 2.28
N GLU A 21 3.83 9.57 1.07
CA GLU A 21 2.95 10.59 0.53
C GLU A 21 2.08 10.00 -0.59
N MET A 22 0.81 10.36 -0.60
CA MET A 22 -0.13 10.13 -1.69
C MET A 22 -0.18 11.37 -2.57
N THR A 23 -0.04 11.18 -3.88
CA THR A 23 -0.12 12.28 -4.86
C THR A 23 -1.57 12.71 -5.09
N GLU A 24 -1.76 13.87 -5.73
CA GLU A 24 -3.09 14.38 -6.08
C GLU A 24 -3.86 13.44 -7.03
N GLU A 25 -3.15 12.62 -7.81
CA GLU A 25 -3.72 11.59 -8.68
C GLU A 25 -4.14 10.31 -7.93
N GLY A 26 -3.95 10.26 -6.61
CA GLY A 26 -4.32 9.13 -5.77
C GLY A 26 -3.38 7.92 -5.91
N ILE A 27 -2.10 8.17 -6.22
CA ILE A 27 -1.07 7.13 -6.30
C ILE A 27 0.03 7.35 -5.25
N GLU A 28 0.74 6.28 -4.91
CA GLU A 28 1.99 6.31 -4.15
C GLU A 28 3.12 5.90 -5.11
N TYR A 29 4.23 6.65 -5.13
CA TYR A 29 5.25 6.52 -6.18
C TYR A 29 6.44 5.63 -5.81
N SER A 30 6.66 5.33 -4.53
CA SER A 30 7.83 4.59 -4.07
C SER A 30 7.67 3.06 -4.17
N ILE A 31 6.43 2.58 -4.18
CA ILE A 31 6.08 1.17 -4.32
C ILE A 31 5.09 1.02 -5.49
N PRO A 32 5.35 0.12 -6.47
CA PRO A 32 4.41 -0.15 -7.55
C PRO A 32 3.26 -1.04 -7.03
N TYR A 33 2.32 -0.42 -6.33
CA TYR A 33 1.21 -1.12 -5.66
C TYR A 33 0.27 -1.82 -6.64
N ASP A 34 0.09 -1.30 -7.85
CA ASP A 34 -0.72 -1.93 -8.89
C ASP A 34 -0.13 -3.28 -9.33
N GLU A 35 1.19 -3.33 -9.55
CA GLU A 35 1.92 -4.56 -9.83
C GLU A 35 1.97 -5.49 -8.61
N PHE A 36 2.14 -4.92 -7.42
CA PHE A 36 2.23 -5.69 -6.17
C PHE A 36 0.91 -6.40 -5.85
N ILE A 37 -0.22 -5.71 -5.99
CA ILE A 37 -1.55 -6.28 -5.76
C ILE A 37 -1.85 -7.41 -6.75
N LYS A 38 -1.46 -7.25 -8.03
CA LYS A 38 -1.55 -8.33 -9.03
C LYS A 38 -0.68 -9.52 -8.65
N TYR A 39 0.56 -9.28 -8.22
CA TYR A 39 1.45 -10.34 -7.75
C TYR A 39 0.86 -11.11 -6.55
N LEU A 40 0.29 -10.41 -5.57
CA LEU A 40 -0.35 -11.04 -4.42
C LEU A 40 -1.55 -11.91 -4.83
N ASP A 41 -2.34 -11.48 -5.81
CA ASP A 41 -3.40 -12.29 -6.41
C ASP A 41 -2.89 -13.59 -7.02
N GLU A 42 -1.87 -13.48 -7.88
CA GLU A 42 -1.27 -14.62 -8.57
C GLU A 42 -0.73 -15.68 -7.59
N LYS A 43 -0.36 -15.24 -6.38
CA LYS A 43 0.11 -16.11 -5.29
C LYS A 43 -1.03 -16.61 -4.37
N GLY A 44 -2.28 -16.23 -4.64
CA GLY A 44 -3.45 -16.63 -3.86
C GLY A 44 -3.46 -16.03 -2.45
N TYR A 45 -2.89 -14.84 -2.26
CA TYR A 45 -2.88 -14.17 -0.97
C TYR A 45 -4.29 -13.66 -0.60
N ASP A 46 -4.81 -14.14 0.53
CA ASP A 46 -6.12 -13.77 1.10
C ASP A 46 -5.96 -13.13 2.50
N GLY A 47 -4.84 -12.41 2.69
CA GLY A 47 -4.54 -11.72 3.95
C GLY A 47 -4.87 -10.23 3.91
N TYR A 48 -4.31 -9.48 4.86
CA TYR A 48 -4.55 -8.06 4.99
C TYR A 48 -3.33 -7.21 4.61
N ILE A 49 -3.56 -5.98 4.17
CA ILE A 49 -2.55 -4.94 4.02
C ILE A 49 -2.92 -3.79 4.96
N SER A 50 -2.08 -3.48 5.95
CA SER A 50 -2.29 -2.29 6.79
C SER A 50 -1.48 -1.13 6.25
N THR A 51 -2.14 -0.01 6.01
CA THR A 51 -1.47 1.26 5.72
C THR A 51 -0.51 1.63 6.85
N GLU A 52 0.76 1.78 6.51
CA GLU A 52 1.81 2.24 7.42
C GLU A 52 2.33 3.60 6.94
N TYR A 53 1.67 4.67 7.41
CA TYR A 53 2.04 6.04 7.07
C TYR A 53 3.26 6.52 7.88
N GLU A 54 4.31 6.95 7.19
CA GLU A 54 5.53 7.53 7.80
C GLU A 54 5.91 8.91 7.24
N GLY A 55 5.03 9.53 6.44
CA GLY A 55 5.26 10.86 5.88
C GLY A 55 5.39 11.97 6.92
N ASN A 56 4.78 11.79 8.09
CA ASN A 56 4.83 12.74 9.20
C ASN A 56 6.27 13.03 9.67
N ARG A 57 7.23 12.14 9.39
CA ARG A 57 8.65 12.33 9.69
C ARG A 57 9.27 13.53 8.95
N PHE A 58 8.63 13.99 7.87
CA PHE A 58 9.10 15.12 7.07
C PHE A 58 8.29 16.40 7.32
N THR A 59 7.30 16.37 8.22
CA THR A 59 6.51 17.54 8.58
C THR A 59 7.35 18.51 9.42
N LEU A 60 7.36 19.78 9.02
CA LEU A 60 8.04 20.84 9.77
C LEU A 60 7.35 21.10 11.11
N GLU A 61 8.13 21.56 12.10
CA GLU A 61 7.59 21.95 13.40
C GLU A 61 6.47 22.99 13.25
N GLY A 62 5.32 22.73 13.87
CA GLY A 62 4.13 23.60 13.82
C GLY A 62 3.30 23.49 12.54
N ALA A 63 3.71 22.68 11.56
CA ALA A 63 2.88 22.36 10.40
C ALA A 63 1.86 21.25 10.72
N GLU A 64 0.71 21.29 10.04
CA GLU A 64 -0.31 20.26 10.16
C GLU A 64 0.16 18.95 9.51
N VAL A 65 -0.03 17.83 10.22
CA VAL A 65 0.18 16.49 9.69
C VAL A 65 -1.13 15.99 9.09
N LYS A 66 -1.15 15.66 7.80
CA LYS A 66 -2.34 15.20 7.08
C LYS A 66 -2.55 13.69 7.13
N GLU A 67 -2.24 13.06 8.25
CA GLU A 67 -2.19 11.60 8.40
C GLU A 67 -3.50 10.88 8.04
N LEU A 68 -4.66 11.41 8.46
CA LEU A 68 -5.96 10.81 8.16
C LEU A 68 -6.26 10.83 6.66
N GLU A 69 -5.93 11.93 5.98
CA GLU A 69 -6.12 12.07 4.53
C GLU A 69 -5.21 11.09 3.78
N GLN A 70 -3.93 11.03 4.16
CA GLN A 70 -2.94 10.13 3.56
C GLN A 70 -3.31 8.66 3.74
N VAL A 71 -3.77 8.27 4.94
CA VAL A 71 -4.20 6.89 5.21
C VAL A 71 -5.44 6.53 4.39
N ARG A 72 -6.42 7.43 4.30
CA ARG A 72 -7.65 7.22 3.51
C ARG A 72 -7.32 7.07 2.02
N MET A 73 -6.51 7.98 1.47
CA MET A 73 -6.11 7.94 0.06
C MET A 73 -5.36 6.64 -0.28
N HIS A 74 -4.48 6.16 0.60
CA HIS A 74 -3.80 4.89 0.41
C HIS A 74 -4.78 3.71 0.39
N GLN A 75 -5.76 3.69 1.30
CA GLN A 75 -6.80 2.65 1.31
C GLN A 75 -7.69 2.69 0.06
N GLU A 76 -8.06 3.88 -0.42
CA GLU A 76 -8.80 4.07 -1.67
C GLU A 76 -8.01 3.58 -2.89
N MET A 77 -6.69 3.85 -2.93
CA MET A 77 -5.79 3.33 -3.96
C MET A 77 -5.73 1.80 -3.94
N LEU A 78 -5.53 1.19 -2.76
CA LEU A 78 -5.52 -0.28 -2.61
C LEU A 78 -6.85 -0.89 -3.05
N GLN A 79 -7.98 -0.30 -2.64
CA GLN A 79 -9.31 -0.77 -3.02
C GLN A 79 -9.50 -0.72 -4.54
N LYS A 80 -9.11 0.40 -5.18
CA LYS A 80 -9.15 0.54 -6.64
C LYS A 80 -8.39 -0.59 -7.33
N TYR A 81 -7.16 -0.89 -6.91
CA TYR A 81 -6.37 -1.96 -7.51
C TYR A 81 -6.96 -3.35 -7.25
N ILE A 82 -7.60 -3.56 -6.09
CA ILE A 82 -8.36 -4.78 -5.81
C ILE A 82 -9.56 -4.92 -6.75
N ASP A 83 -10.34 -3.86 -6.94
CA ASP A 83 -11.51 -3.86 -7.81
C ASP A 83 -11.13 -4.11 -9.29
N GLU A 84 -9.97 -3.60 -9.72
CA GLU A 84 -9.43 -3.80 -11.07
C GLU A 84 -9.04 -5.26 -11.37
N LEU A 85 -8.94 -6.13 -10.37
CA LEU A 85 -8.66 -7.57 -10.55
C LEU A 85 -9.89 -8.33 -11.08
N GLY A 86 -11.09 -7.73 -11.01
CA GLY A 86 -12.29 -8.23 -11.68
C GLY A 86 -12.84 -9.55 -11.15
N ARG A 87 -12.66 -9.82 -9.86
CA ARG A 87 -13.12 -11.04 -9.17
C ARG A 87 -14.50 -10.90 -8.56
#